data_AF-A0A8I1TZ95-F1
#
_entry.id   AF-A0A8I1TZ95-F1
#
_cell.length_a   1.000
_cell.length_b   1.000
_cell.length_c   1.000
_cell.angle_alpha   90.00
_cell.angle_beta   90.00
_cell.angle_gamma   90.00
#
_symmetry.space_group_name_H-M   'P 1'
#
loop_
_entity.id
_entity.type
_entity.pdbx_description
1 polymer ?
#
loop_
_entity_poly.entity_id
_entity_poly.type
_entity_poly.pdbx_seq_one_letter_code
_entity_poly.pdbx_strand_id
1 'polypeptide(L)' 'KEGMAVARAKGHLKGKQPKMSTTQRKLMFDVQDRGEYTQTEIAELFSVSRATVYRELQRRRAAFRAASDAHIF' A
#
# COMPACT_ATOMS: atom_id res chain seq x y z
N LYS A 1 -18.31 -3.53 25.37
CA LYS A 1 -18.08 -3.33 23.91
C LYS A 1 -18.24 -1.86 23.48
N GLU A 2 -18.76 -0.98 24.33
CA GLU A 2 -19.04 0.44 24.01
C GLU A 2 -17.77 1.28 23.79
N GLY A 3 -16.69 1.04 24.55
CA GLY A 3 -15.44 1.78 24.39
C GLY A 3 -14.79 1.64 23.00
N MET A 4 -15.03 0.52 22.31
CA MET A 4 -14.51 0.27 20.97
C MET A 4 -15.28 1.05 19.89
N ALA A 5 -16.59 1.24 20.08
CA ALA A 5 -17.41 2.08 19.20
C ALA A 5 -17.01 3.56 19.33
N VAL A 6 -16.75 4.02 20.56
CA VAL A 6 -16.25 5.39 20.82
C VAL A 6 -14.86 5.61 20.20
N ALA A 7 -13.96 4.62 20.30
CA ALA A 7 -12.64 4.70 19.67
C ALA A 7 -12.69 4.70 18.14
N ARG A 8 -13.66 3.98 17.54
CA ARG A 8 -13.93 4.01 16.09
C ARG A 8 -14.49 5.36 15.68
N ALA A 9 -15.46 5.90 16.41
CA ALA A 9 -16.08 7.21 16.15
C ALA A 9 -15.06 8.37 16.25
N LYS A 10 -14.10 8.26 17.18
CA LYS A 10 -12.99 9.20 17.33
C LYS A 10 -11.83 8.96 16.35
N GLY A 11 -11.92 7.96 15.46
CA GLY A 11 -10.89 7.67 14.45
C GLY A 11 -9.60 7.04 14.97
N HIS A 12 -9.56 6.62 16.25
CA HIS A 12 -8.35 6.07 16.88
C HIS A 12 -8.09 4.60 16.51
N LEU A 13 -9.11 3.87 16.07
CA LEU A 13 -8.94 2.52 15.54
C LEU A 13 -8.43 2.57 14.09
N LYS A 14 -7.17 2.99 13.92
CA LYS A 14 -6.41 2.64 12.72
C LYS A 14 -6.10 1.15 12.80
N GLY A 15 -6.37 0.41 11.73
CA GLY A 15 -6.02 -1.01 11.64
C GLY A 15 -4.53 -1.24 11.88
N LYS A 16 -4.08 -2.51 11.81
CA LYS A 16 -2.66 -2.85 11.99
C LYS A 16 -1.78 -1.93 11.16
N GLN A 17 -0.84 -1.26 11.83
CA GLN A 17 0.10 -0.35 11.17
C GLN A 17 0.74 -1.10 10.00
N PRO A 18 0.71 -0.53 8.78
CA PRO A 18 1.32 -1.17 7.63
C PRO A 18 2.79 -1.45 7.92
N LYS A 19 3.28 -2.64 7.56
CA LYS A 19 4.69 -3.02 7.73
C LYS A 19 5.67 -2.11 6.97
N MET A 20 5.16 -1.31 6.02
CA MET A 20 5.95 -0.47 5.15
C MET A 20 5.57 0.99 5.34
N SER A 21 6.56 1.86 5.47
CA SER A 21 6.34 3.31 5.57
C SER A 21 5.90 3.88 4.21
N THR A 22 5.37 5.10 4.21
CA THR A 22 4.99 5.78 2.96
C THR A 22 6.22 6.04 2.07
N THR A 23 7.37 6.34 2.67
CA THR A 23 8.64 6.52 1.95
C THR A 23 9.12 5.22 1.31
N GLN A 24 9.08 4.11 2.06
CA GLN A 24 9.45 2.80 1.53
C GLN A 24 8.53 2.36 0.38
N ARG A 25 7.22 2.66 0.45
CA ARG A 25 6.29 2.42 -0.66
C ARG A 25 6.69 3.17 -1.93
N LYS A 26 7.00 4.46 -1.80
CA LYS A 26 7.43 5.28 -2.95
C LYS A 26 8.67 4.68 -3.60
N LEU A 27 9.69 4.39 -2.81
CA LEU A 27 10.91 3.76 -3.32
C LEU A 27 10.64 2.39 -3.95
N MET A 28 9.77 1.56 -3.36
CA MET A 28 9.38 0.26 -3.93
C MET A 28 8.69 0.44 -5.29
N PHE A 29 7.84 1.45 -5.45
CA PHE A 29 7.21 1.76 -6.73
C PHE A 29 8.24 2.24 -7.76
N ASP A 30 9.18 3.09 -7.37
CA ASP A 30 10.26 3.55 -8.26
C ASP A 30 11.12 2.36 -8.74
N VAL A 31 11.45 1.43 -7.84
CA VAL A 31 12.21 0.21 -8.17
C VAL A 31 11.41 -0.69 -9.12
N GLN A 32 10.11 -0.87 -8.86
CA GLN A 32 9.22 -1.64 -9.75
C GLN A 32 9.11 -1.00 -11.14
N ASP A 33 9.06 0.34 -11.22
CA ASP A 33 8.91 1.08 -12.47
C ASP A 33 10.19 1.05 -13.32
N ARG A 34 11.37 0.92 -12.70
CA ARG A 34 12.63 0.68 -13.42
C ARG A 34 12.67 -0.68 -14.12
N GLY A 35 11.95 -1.67 -13.60
CA GLY A 35 11.87 -3.01 -14.19
C GLY A 35 13.17 -3.83 -14.10
N GLU A 36 14.14 -3.38 -13.30
CA GLU A 36 15.45 -4.03 -13.13
C GLU A 36 15.41 -5.26 -12.21
N TYR A 37 14.38 -5.36 -11.36
CA TYR A 37 14.25 -6.40 -10.35
C TYR A 37 12.92 -7.14 -10.52
N THR A 38 12.96 -8.45 -10.31
CA THR A 38 11.77 -9.27 -10.18
C THR A 38 11.01 -8.92 -8.90
N GLN A 39 9.72 -9.23 -8.85
CA GLN A 39 8.92 -8.99 -7.64
C GLN A 39 9.39 -9.79 -6.41
N THR A 40 10.11 -10.90 -6.63
CA THR A 40 10.73 -11.67 -5.56
C THR A 40 11.93 -10.91 -4.97
N GLU A 41 12.82 -10.41 -5.83
CA GLU A 41 13.98 -9.62 -5.42
C GLU A 41 13.56 -8.31 -4.74
N ILE A 42 12.51 -7.65 -5.24
CA ILE A 42 11.92 -6.48 -4.56
C ILE A 42 11.42 -6.87 -3.16
N ALA A 43 10.75 -8.01 -3.02
CA ALA A 43 10.27 -8.44 -1.71
C ALA A 43 11.44 -8.65 -0.72
N GLU A 44 12.55 -9.23 -1.18
CA GLU A 44 13.77 -9.42 -0.41
C GLU A 44 14.42 -8.08 -0.02
N LEU A 45 14.58 -7.17 -0.99
CA LEU A 45 15.21 -5.85 -0.81
C LEU A 45 14.49 -5.01 0.27
N PHE A 46 13.17 -5.13 0.33
CA PHE A 46 12.34 -4.43 1.32
C PHE A 46 12.03 -5.27 2.56
N SER A 47 12.57 -6.49 2.68
CA SER A 47 12.32 -7.42 3.80
C SER A 47 10.81 -7.66 4.05
N VAL A 48 10.05 -7.80 2.97
CA VAL A 48 8.60 -8.07 2.99
C VAL A 48 8.26 -9.36 2.26
N SER A 49 7.03 -9.85 2.41
CA SER A 49 6.54 -10.97 1.61
C SER A 49 6.18 -10.53 0.18
N ARG A 50 6.32 -11.43 -0.80
CA ARG A 50 5.82 -11.21 -2.18
C ARG A 50 4.35 -10.76 -2.20
N ALA A 51 3.51 -11.35 -1.35
CA ALA A 51 2.11 -10.97 -1.19
C ALA A 51 1.91 -9.49 -0.78
N THR A 52 2.87 -8.91 -0.07
CA THR A 52 2.84 -7.48 0.28
C THR A 52 3.15 -6.61 -0.93
N VAL A 53 4.14 -6.99 -1.74
CA VAL A 53 4.45 -6.30 -3.01
C VAL A 53 3.23 -6.33 -3.94
N TYR A 54 2.66 -7.51 -4.18
CA TYR A 54 1.45 -7.66 -5.00
C TYR A 54 0.29 -6.77 -4.53
N ARG A 55 0.01 -6.75 -3.22
CA ARG A 55 -1.09 -5.95 -2.66
C ARG A 55 -0.87 -4.45 -2.89
N GLU A 56 0.36 -3.97 -2.74
CA GLU A 56 0.67 -2.56 -2.92
C GLU A 56 0.59 -2.15 -4.40
N LEU A 57 1.01 -3.03 -5.32
CA LEU A 57 0.83 -2.81 -6.76
C LEU A 57 -0.66 -2.82 -7.16
N GLN A 58 -1.45 -3.74 -6.63
CA GLN A 58 -2.90 -3.77 -6.83
C GLN A 58 -3.56 -2.49 -6.31
N ARG A 59 -3.18 -2.03 -5.12
CA ARG A 59 -3.69 -0.76 -4.55
C ARG A 59 -3.31 0.43 -5.41
N ARG A 60 -2.07 0.51 -5.89
CA ARG A 60 -1.62 1.55 -6.81
C ARG A 60 -2.44 1.56 -8.10
N ARG A 61 -2.70 0.37 -8.67
CA ARG A 61 -3.53 0.22 -9.88
C ARG A 61 -4.99 0.64 -9.64
N ALA A 62 -5.57 0.26 -8.50
CA ALA A 62 -6.93 0.65 -8.14
C ALA A 62 -7.03 2.18 -7.93
N ALA A 63 -6.06 2.78 -7.25
CA ALA A 63 -5.99 4.22 -7.06
C ALA A 63 -5.85 4.97 -8.39
N PHE A 64 -5.00 4.47 -9.30
CA PHE A 64 -4.86 5.04 -10.64
C PHE A 64 -6.18 5.00 -11.41
N ARG A 65 -6.87 3.84 -11.41
CA ARG A 65 -8.19 3.70 -12.07
C ARG A 65 -9.21 4.69 -11.50
N ALA A 66 -9.34 4.75 -10.18
CA ALA A 66 -10.27 5.66 -9.53
C ALA A 66 -9.97 7.14 -9.86
N ALA A 67 -8.69 7.51 -9.95
CA ALA A 67 -8.29 8.86 -10.34
C ALA A 67 -8.62 9.16 -11.81
N SER A 68 -8.39 8.20 -12.72
CA SER A 68 -8.75 8.35 -14.13
C SER A 68 -10.26 8.48 -14.32
N ASP A 69 -11.06 7.66 -13.63
CA ASP A 69 -12.53 7.71 -13.70
C ASP A 69 -13.06 9.05 -13.18
N ALA A 70 -12.43 9.63 -12.16
CA ALA A 70 -12.79 10.94 -11.60
C ALA A 70 -12.39 12.14 -12.48
N HIS A 71 -11.47 11.97 -13.43
CA HIS A 71 -11.01 13.05 -14.32
C HIS A 71 -11.81 13.13 -15.63
N ILE A 72 -12.68 12.15 -15.89
CA ILE A 72 -13.51 12.07 -17.11
C ILE A 72 -14.90 12.70 -16.91
N PHE A 73 -15.22 13.23 -15.72
CA PHE A 73 -16.47 13.94 -15.41
C PHE A 73 -16.24 15.41 -15.04
#